data_AF-A0A654BIB0-F1
#
_entry.id   AF-A0A654BIB0-F1
#
_cell.length_a   1.000
_cell.length_b   1.000
_cell.length_c   1.000
_cell.angle_alpha   90.00
_cell.angle_beta   90.00
_cell.angle_gamma   90.00
#
_symmetry.space_group_name_H-M   'P 1'
#
loop_
_entity.id
_entity.type
_entity.pdbx_description
1 polymer ?
#
loop_
_entity_poly.entity_id
_entity_poly.type
_entity_poly.pdbx_seq_one_letter_code
_entity_poly.pdbx_strand_id
1 'polypeptide(L)'
;MREFTLAIVGIDFPNDDRAKSNRRSELLMLPPGVPMDLRPEPRNRHDPHAVAVFSPAGVQVGYVTAERAPWIGSRIRDGEEVRAIYQGLVESAGYLRVRVGGGDPSLPPVAFAPERPLDPEEVAEASDGFWPDDDGPEWEAKLNSEGRSNVSRRASWKCGSFRKVRSQPFDNVRNTPYHVDLVGMRLIGWDTIVIR
;
A
#
# COMPACT_ATOMS: atom_id res chain seq x y z
N MET A 1 27.64 12.99 -6.36
CA MET A 1 26.17 12.91 -6.16
C MET A 1 25.49 13.08 -7.51
N ARG A 2 24.53 12.21 -7.84
CA ARG A 2 23.78 12.28 -9.10
C ARG A 2 22.30 12.10 -8.81
N GLU A 3 21.47 12.90 -9.45
CA GLU A 3 20.02 12.88 -9.31
C GLU A 3 19.37 12.81 -10.69
N PHE A 4 18.38 11.93 -10.85
CA PHE A 4 17.71 11.67 -12.12
C PHE A 4 16.34 11.05 -11.88
N THR A 5 15.51 11.04 -12.92
CA THR A 5 14.17 10.45 -12.89
C THR A 5 14.19 9.06 -13.53
N LEU A 6 13.49 8.11 -12.91
CA LEU A 6 13.28 6.74 -13.41
C LEU A 6 11.79 6.48 -13.61
N ALA A 7 11.44 5.74 -14.65
CA ALA A 7 10.09 5.22 -14.81
C ALA A 7 9.90 3.90 -14.05
N ILE A 8 8.70 3.73 -13.49
CA ILE A 8 8.17 2.51 -12.90
C ILE A 8 7.38 1.81 -14.00
N VAL A 9 7.78 0.59 -14.33
CA VAL A 9 7.12 -0.27 -15.30
C VAL A 9 6.35 -1.39 -14.61
N GLY A 10 5.37 -1.94 -15.32
CA GLY A 10 4.59 -3.08 -14.86
C GLY A 10 3.53 -2.73 -13.81
N ILE A 11 3.03 -1.50 -13.82
CA ILE A 11 2.03 -0.98 -12.87
C ILE A 11 0.62 -1.55 -13.09
N ASP A 12 0.31 -2.01 -14.31
CA ASP A 12 -1.02 -2.56 -14.63
C ASP A 12 -1.11 -4.07 -14.36
N PHE A 13 0.01 -4.71 -13.97
CA PHE A 13 0.00 -6.11 -13.57
C PHE A 13 -0.35 -6.25 -12.08
N PRO A 14 -1.29 -7.14 -11.71
CA PRO A 14 -1.60 -7.39 -10.31
C PRO A 14 -0.40 -8.05 -9.60
N ASN A 15 -0.33 -7.87 -8.28
CA ASN A 15 0.61 -8.61 -7.45
C ASN A 15 0.21 -10.09 -7.32
N ASP A 16 1.20 -10.94 -7.02
CA ASP A 16 1.01 -12.40 -6.78
C ASP A 16 0.44 -12.72 -5.38
N ASP A 17 -0.04 -11.70 -4.66
CA ASP A 17 -0.65 -11.86 -3.35
C ASP A 17 -2.07 -12.44 -3.44
N ARG A 18 -2.55 -13.04 -2.36
CA ARG A 18 -3.89 -13.65 -2.31
C ARG A 18 -5.01 -12.64 -2.60
N ALA A 19 -4.78 -11.36 -2.25
CA ALA A 19 -5.70 -10.27 -2.50
C ALA A 19 -5.60 -9.69 -3.93
N LYS A 20 -4.59 -10.09 -4.72
CA LYS A 20 -4.29 -9.53 -6.05
C LYS A 20 -4.26 -8.00 -6.04
N SER A 21 -3.51 -7.44 -5.11
CA SER A 21 -3.41 -5.99 -4.90
C SER A 21 -3.04 -5.30 -6.21
N ASN A 22 -3.77 -4.23 -6.54
CA ASN A 22 -3.56 -3.48 -7.77
C ASN A 22 -2.46 -2.44 -7.55
N ARG A 23 -1.35 -2.59 -8.29
CA ARG A 23 -0.17 -1.73 -8.18
C ARG A 23 -0.48 -0.28 -8.60
N ARG A 24 -1.32 -0.11 -9.62
CA ARG A 24 -1.74 1.21 -10.09
C ARG A 24 -2.57 1.96 -9.05
N SER A 25 -3.50 1.29 -8.37
CA SER A 25 -4.29 1.93 -7.32
C SER A 25 -3.43 2.37 -6.14
N GLU A 26 -2.42 1.58 -5.78
CA GLU A 26 -1.46 1.95 -4.75
C GLU A 26 -0.73 3.25 -5.14
N LEU A 27 -0.20 3.35 -6.36
CA LEU A 27 0.46 4.56 -6.85
C LEU A 27 -0.45 5.79 -6.93
N LEU A 28 -1.73 5.61 -7.23
CA LEU A 28 -2.72 6.69 -7.27
C LEU A 28 -3.03 7.27 -5.89
N MET A 29 -2.96 6.45 -4.84
CA MET A 29 -3.24 6.87 -3.46
C MET A 29 -2.04 7.53 -2.78
N LEU A 30 -0.82 7.35 -3.31
CA LEU A 30 0.38 7.92 -2.73
C LEU A 30 0.55 9.39 -3.15
N PRO A 31 0.79 10.31 -2.19
CA PRO A 31 1.16 11.67 -2.53
C PRO A 31 2.58 11.72 -3.16
N PRO A 32 2.84 12.66 -4.08
CA PRO A 32 4.20 12.95 -4.52
C PRO A 32 5.12 13.31 -3.35
N GLY A 33 6.38 12.89 -3.43
CA GLY A 33 7.43 13.14 -2.43
C GLY A 33 7.59 12.01 -1.40
N VAL A 34 6.71 11.02 -1.43
CA VAL A 34 6.78 9.86 -0.54
C VAL A 34 8.04 9.03 -0.83
N PRO A 35 8.80 8.60 0.20
CA PRO A 35 9.94 7.72 0.00
C PRO A 35 9.50 6.35 -0.52
N MET A 36 10.25 5.83 -1.49
CA MET A 36 10.00 4.53 -2.11
C MET A 36 11.23 3.63 -1.93
N ASP A 37 10.97 2.36 -1.66
CA ASP A 37 12.00 1.36 -1.43
C ASP A 37 12.41 0.67 -2.74
N LEU A 38 13.71 0.61 -3.01
CA LEU A 38 14.27 -0.10 -4.16
C LEU A 38 14.96 -1.39 -3.70
N ARG A 39 14.52 -2.54 -4.23
CA ARG A 39 15.05 -3.86 -3.85
C ARG A 39 15.48 -4.66 -5.07
N PRO A 40 16.79 -4.94 -5.25
CA PRO A 40 17.25 -5.82 -6.31
C PRO A 40 16.74 -7.25 -6.14
N GLU A 41 16.26 -7.86 -7.22
CA GLU A 41 15.74 -9.23 -7.25
C GLU A 41 16.56 -10.11 -8.21
N PRO A 42 17.80 -10.51 -7.84
CA PRO A 42 18.68 -11.28 -8.72
C PRO A 42 18.17 -12.70 -9.04
N ARG A 43 17.15 -13.18 -8.32
CA ARG A 43 16.52 -14.49 -8.51
C ARG A 43 15.23 -14.41 -9.34
N ASN A 44 14.93 -13.27 -9.92
CA ASN A 44 13.74 -13.11 -10.75
C ASN A 44 13.87 -13.96 -12.04
N ARG A 45 12.81 -14.67 -12.40
CA ARG A 45 12.76 -15.58 -13.56
C ARG A 45 12.90 -14.84 -14.90
N HIS A 46 12.42 -13.60 -14.97
CA HIS A 46 12.33 -12.85 -16.23
C HIS A 46 13.58 -12.00 -16.47
N ASP A 47 14.10 -11.35 -15.43
CA ASP A 47 15.27 -10.49 -15.51
C ASP A 47 16.13 -10.58 -14.23
N PRO A 48 17.36 -11.13 -14.29
CA PRO A 48 18.28 -11.19 -13.16
C PRO A 48 18.76 -9.82 -12.65
N HIS A 49 18.50 -8.74 -13.39
CA HIS A 49 18.84 -7.38 -12.99
C HIS A 49 17.63 -6.58 -12.51
N ALA A 50 16.46 -7.22 -12.38
CA ALA A 50 15.24 -6.56 -11.94
C ALA A 50 15.43 -5.87 -10.58
N VAL A 51 14.92 -4.64 -10.47
CA VAL A 51 14.84 -3.89 -9.23
C VAL A 51 13.38 -3.59 -8.96
N ALA A 52 12.82 -4.23 -7.94
CA ALA A 52 11.45 -4.03 -7.51
C ALA A 52 11.32 -2.72 -6.72
N VAL A 53 10.17 -2.05 -6.91
CA VAL A 53 9.82 -0.81 -6.24
C VAL A 53 8.69 -1.10 -5.25
N PHE A 54 8.87 -0.69 -4.00
CA PHE A 54 7.90 -0.88 -2.92
C PHE A 54 7.41 0.46 -2.37
N SER A 55 6.12 0.52 -2.04
CA SER A 55 5.51 1.64 -1.30
C SER A 55 5.94 1.60 0.18
N PRO A 56 5.74 2.70 0.94
CA PRO A 56 5.95 2.69 2.40
C PRO A 56 5.10 1.66 3.14
N ALA A 57 3.96 1.25 2.56
CA ALA A 57 3.11 0.20 3.10
C ALA A 57 3.68 -1.22 2.84
N GLY A 58 4.82 -1.32 2.15
CA GLY A 58 5.45 -2.58 1.79
C GLY A 58 4.78 -3.29 0.61
N VAL A 59 3.91 -2.61 -0.13
CA VAL A 59 3.26 -3.15 -1.33
C VAL A 59 4.17 -2.93 -2.52
N GLN A 60 4.40 -3.98 -3.32
CA GLN A 60 5.14 -3.85 -4.57
C GLN A 60 4.30 -3.07 -5.57
N VAL A 61 4.84 -1.98 -6.11
CA VAL A 61 4.17 -1.11 -7.08
C VAL A 61 4.68 -1.28 -8.52
N GLY A 62 5.81 -1.98 -8.69
CA GLY A 62 6.33 -2.30 -10.02
C GLY A 62 7.83 -2.56 -10.00
N TYR A 63 8.45 -2.32 -11.15
CA TYR A 63 9.88 -2.49 -11.37
C TYR A 63 10.49 -1.24 -11.98
N VAL A 64 11.79 -1.04 -11.76
CA VAL A 64 12.58 -0.06 -12.52
C VAL A 64 12.72 -0.54 -13.98
N THR A 65 12.72 0.39 -14.93
CA THR A 65 13.04 0.10 -16.34
C THR A 65 14.29 -0.78 -16.50
N ALA A 66 14.21 -1.80 -17.37
CA ALA A 66 15.27 -2.77 -17.59
C ALA A 66 16.60 -2.12 -18.01
N GLU A 67 16.57 -0.99 -18.72
CA GLU A 67 17.77 -0.26 -19.13
C GLU A 67 18.57 0.30 -17.94
N ARG A 68 17.88 0.73 -16.87
CA ARG A 68 18.48 1.36 -15.70
C ARG A 68 18.68 0.37 -14.54
N ALA A 69 17.95 -0.73 -14.53
CA ALA A 69 17.94 -1.70 -13.45
C ALA A 69 19.35 -2.29 -13.15
N PRO A 70 20.19 -2.69 -14.13
CA PRO A 70 21.55 -3.17 -13.86
C PRO A 70 22.44 -2.14 -13.15
N TRP A 71 22.34 -0.88 -13.60
CA TRP A 71 23.15 0.20 -13.04
C TRP A 71 22.71 0.53 -11.61
N ILE A 72 21.40 0.69 -11.36
CA ILE A 72 20.86 0.90 -10.00
C ILE A 72 21.17 -0.29 -9.09
N GLY A 73 20.96 -1.51 -9.59
CA GLY A 73 21.23 -2.74 -8.85
C GLY A 73 22.71 -2.93 -8.50
N SER A 74 23.64 -2.44 -9.33
CA SER A 74 25.06 -2.39 -8.95
C SER A 74 25.28 -1.44 -7.78
N ARG A 75 24.77 -0.20 -7.86
CA ARG A 75 24.95 0.83 -6.83
C ARG A 75 24.44 0.39 -5.46
N ILE A 76 23.27 -0.26 -5.44
CA ILE A 76 22.70 -0.83 -4.21
C ILE A 76 23.59 -1.96 -3.65
N ARG A 77 24.12 -2.85 -4.52
CA ARG A 77 25.01 -3.95 -4.10
C ARG A 77 26.38 -3.46 -3.64
N ASP A 78 26.89 -2.38 -4.23
CA ASP A 78 28.14 -1.74 -3.86
C ASP A 78 28.04 -0.99 -2.52
N GLY A 79 26.85 -0.98 -1.89
CA GLY A 79 26.59 -0.32 -0.60
C GLY A 79 26.43 1.19 -0.71
N GLU A 80 26.23 1.72 -1.92
CA GLU A 80 26.01 3.16 -2.11
C GLU A 80 24.60 3.54 -1.65
N GLU A 81 24.48 4.71 -1.01
CA GLU A 81 23.18 5.24 -0.61
C GLU A 81 22.37 5.65 -1.84
N VAL A 82 21.31 4.88 -2.11
CA VAL A 82 20.32 5.15 -3.15
C VAL A 82 18.99 5.49 -2.49
N ARG A 83 18.55 6.74 -2.63
CA ARG A 83 17.26 7.22 -2.12
C ARG A 83 16.32 7.50 -3.28
N ALA A 84 15.08 7.06 -3.17
CA ALA A 84 14.05 7.29 -4.17
C ALA A 84 12.81 7.91 -3.52
N ILE A 85 12.22 8.90 -4.19
CA ILE A 85 10.90 9.44 -3.84
C ILE A 85 9.97 9.32 -5.04
N TYR A 86 8.68 9.17 -4.75
CA TYR A 86 7.65 9.13 -5.77
C TYR A 86 7.41 10.52 -6.35
N GLN A 87 7.49 10.68 -7.66
CA GLN A 87 7.25 11.95 -8.34
C GLN A 87 5.79 12.10 -8.77
N GLY A 88 5.15 11.01 -9.18
CA GLY A 88 3.76 11.00 -9.64
C GLY A 88 3.50 9.94 -10.70
N LEU A 89 2.23 9.84 -11.10
CA LEU A 89 1.75 8.98 -12.17
C LEU A 89 1.37 9.85 -13.38
N VAL A 90 1.90 9.54 -14.55
CA VAL A 90 1.47 10.16 -15.81
C VAL A 90 1.07 9.04 -16.76
N GLU A 91 -0.16 9.12 -17.28
CA GLU A 91 -0.74 8.12 -18.19
C GLU A 91 -0.65 6.69 -17.63
N SER A 92 0.26 5.87 -18.15
CA SER A 92 0.46 4.46 -17.77
C SER A 92 1.82 4.20 -17.12
N ALA A 93 2.53 5.24 -16.66
CA ALA A 93 3.83 5.11 -16.04
C ALA A 93 3.93 5.92 -14.74
N GLY A 94 4.44 5.28 -13.69
CA GLY A 94 4.85 5.96 -12.47
C GLY A 94 6.27 6.52 -12.64
N TYR A 95 6.58 7.61 -11.96
CA TYR A 95 7.92 8.20 -12.00
C TYR A 95 8.51 8.28 -10.58
N LEU A 96 9.79 7.93 -10.47
CA LEU A 96 10.60 8.07 -9.27
C LEU A 96 11.68 9.10 -9.50
N ARG A 97 11.93 9.92 -8.49
CA ARG A 97 13.13 10.74 -8.41
C ARG A 97 14.15 10.01 -7.55
N VAL A 98 15.31 9.71 -8.13
CA VAL A 98 16.36 8.92 -7.48
C VAL A 98 17.62 9.75 -7.32
N ARG A 99 18.23 9.66 -6.14
CA ARG A 99 19.51 10.25 -5.80
C ARG A 99 20.49 9.16 -5.37
N VAL A 100 21.69 9.22 -5.94
CA VAL A 100 22.79 8.27 -5.70
C VAL A 100 23.98 9.03 -5.10
N GLY A 101 24.52 8.48 -4.01
CA GLY A 101 25.66 9.04 -3.28
C GLY A 101 25.27 9.93 -2.10
N GLY A 102 24.12 9.65 -1.48
CA GLY A 102 23.68 10.27 -0.22
C GLY A 102 22.80 11.52 -0.35
N GLY A 103 22.03 11.76 0.73
CA GLY A 103 21.03 12.82 0.85
C GLY A 103 19.68 12.47 0.22
N ASP A 104 18.65 13.25 0.55
CA ASP A 104 17.31 13.06 0.00
C ASP A 104 17.19 13.69 -1.40
N PRO A 105 16.52 13.01 -2.36
CA PRO A 105 16.14 13.62 -3.62
C PRO A 105 15.14 14.75 -3.38
N SER A 106 15.17 15.80 -4.20
CA SER A 106 14.13 16.84 -4.19
C SER A 106 13.16 16.61 -5.34
N LEU A 107 11.88 16.88 -5.10
CA LEU A 107 10.92 16.95 -6.20
C LEU A 107 11.29 18.16 -7.08
N PRO A 108 11.25 18.03 -8.41
CA PRO A 108 11.30 19.22 -9.25
C PRO A 108 10.12 20.12 -8.88
N PRO A 109 10.29 21.46 -8.90
CA PRO A 109 9.15 22.35 -8.75
C PRO A 109 8.12 21.92 -9.79
N VAL A 110 6.90 21.64 -9.34
CA VAL A 110 5.78 21.39 -10.23
C VAL A 110 5.69 22.65 -11.08
N ALA A 111 6.16 22.59 -12.32
CA ALA A 111 5.78 23.59 -13.29
C ALA A 111 4.27 23.43 -13.35
N PHE A 112 3.54 24.31 -12.67
CA PHE A 112 2.11 24.42 -12.83
C PHE A 112 1.91 24.37 -14.33
N ALA A 113 1.32 23.28 -14.83
CA ALA A 113 0.77 23.29 -16.17
C ALA A 113 0.00 24.61 -16.22
N PRO A 114 0.25 25.50 -17.20
CA PRO A 114 -0.46 26.76 -17.25
C PRO A 114 -1.92 26.38 -17.07
N GLU A 115 -2.54 26.87 -15.98
CA GLU A 115 -3.96 26.67 -15.75
C GLU A 115 -4.57 27.01 -17.09
N ARG A 116 -5.14 26.01 -17.77
CA ARG A 116 -5.82 26.27 -19.04
C ARG A 116 -6.74 27.43 -18.69
N PRO A 117 -6.58 28.61 -19.32
CA PRO A 117 -7.41 29.75 -18.96
C PRO A 117 -8.84 29.26 -19.08
N LEU A 118 -9.53 29.16 -17.94
CA LEU A 118 -10.94 28.80 -17.97
C LEU A 118 -11.59 29.89 -18.80
N ASP A 119 -12.25 29.50 -19.87
CA ASP A 119 -13.07 30.41 -20.63
C ASP A 119 -14.09 31.05 -19.66
N PRO A 120 -14.34 32.37 -19.75
CA PRO A 120 -15.28 33.05 -18.87
C PRO A 120 -16.68 32.41 -18.87
N GLU A 121 -17.02 31.66 -19.93
CA GLU A 121 -18.24 30.87 -20.07
C GLU A 121 -18.22 29.63 -19.14
N GLU A 122 -17.17 28.79 -19.14
CA GLU A 122 -16.96 27.70 -18.17
C GLU A 122 -17.02 28.19 -16.70
N VAL A 123 -16.51 29.40 -16.40
CA VAL A 123 -16.56 29.98 -15.04
C VAL A 123 -17.98 30.42 -14.64
N ALA A 124 -18.75 30.97 -15.58
CA ALA A 124 -20.13 31.39 -15.35
C ALA A 124 -21.09 30.19 -15.18
N GLU A 125 -20.88 29.10 -15.93
CA GLU A 125 -21.65 27.87 -15.77
C GLU A 125 -21.36 27.13 -14.46
N ALA A 126 -20.14 27.26 -13.92
CA ALA A 126 -19.75 26.64 -12.65
C ALA A 126 -20.25 27.39 -11.41
N SER A 127 -20.51 28.70 -11.50
CA SER A 127 -20.92 29.51 -10.34
C SER A 127 -22.42 29.48 -10.02
N ASP A 128 -23.28 29.07 -10.96
CA ASP A 128 -24.75 29.17 -10.83
C ASP A 128 -25.49 27.82 -10.87
N GLY A 129 -24.81 26.74 -10.47
CA GLY A 129 -25.33 25.37 -10.55
C GLY A 129 -26.04 24.82 -9.30
N PHE A 130 -26.40 25.63 -8.30
CA PHE A 130 -27.37 25.18 -7.27
C PHE A 130 -28.77 25.33 -7.86
N TRP A 131 -29.25 24.27 -8.52
CA TRP A 131 -30.65 24.12 -8.89
C TRP A 131 -31.42 23.62 -7.66
N PRO A 132 -32.16 24.47 -6.93
CA PRO A 132 -33.14 23.95 -5.99
C PRO A 132 -34.08 23.03 -6.77
N ASP A 133 -34.16 21.78 -6.34
CA ASP A 133 -35.16 20.85 -6.83
C ASP A 133 -36.54 21.44 -6.49
N ASP A 134 -37.29 21.83 -7.51
CA ASP A 134 -38.59 22.51 -7.35
C ASP A 134 -39.69 21.57 -6.78
N ASP A 135 -39.39 20.29 -6.56
CA ASP A 135 -40.30 19.32 -5.93
C ASP A 135 -39.50 18.17 -5.29
N GLY A 136 -39.23 18.28 -3.99
CA GLY A 136 -38.87 17.12 -3.18
C GLY A 136 -40.00 16.08 -3.27
N PRO A 137 -39.73 14.80 -3.52
CA PRO A 137 -40.78 13.88 -3.94
C PRO A 137 -41.85 13.68 -2.85
N GLU A 138 -43.10 13.57 -3.30
CA GLU A 138 -44.38 13.44 -2.55
C GLU A 138 -44.48 12.24 -1.57
N TRP A 139 -43.37 11.57 -1.23
CA TRP A 139 -43.36 10.39 -0.38
C TRP A 139 -43.69 10.68 1.09
N GLU A 140 -43.64 11.93 1.54
CA GLU A 140 -44.08 12.32 2.89
C GLU A 140 -45.62 12.41 3.04
N ALA A 141 -46.38 12.52 1.95
CA ALA A 141 -47.84 12.66 2.02
C ALA A 141 -48.59 11.34 2.31
N LYS A 142 -47.94 10.18 2.13
CA LYS A 142 -48.59 8.87 2.33
C LYS A 142 -48.44 8.27 3.73
N LEU A 143 -47.61 8.83 4.60
CA LEU A 143 -47.44 8.30 5.96
C LEU A 143 -48.48 8.80 6.98
N ASN A 144 -49.26 9.83 6.64
CA ASN A 144 -50.24 10.44 7.56
C ASN A 144 -51.71 10.16 7.22
N SER A 145 -52.03 9.40 6.16
CA SER A 145 -53.41 9.20 5.70
C SER A 145 -53.96 7.77 5.83
N GLU A 146 -53.15 6.78 6.24
CA GLU A 146 -53.66 5.44 6.50
C GLU A 146 -53.93 5.22 7.99
N GLY A 147 -55.23 5.30 8.30
CA GLY A 147 -55.79 5.14 9.63
C GLY A 147 -55.25 3.92 10.37
N ARG A 148 -54.81 4.17 11.60
CA ARG A 148 -54.62 3.14 12.62
C ARG A 148 -55.94 2.41 12.81
N SER A 149 -56.06 1.23 12.22
CA SER A 149 -57.03 0.23 12.65
C SER A 149 -56.30 -1.07 12.95
N ASN A 150 -56.53 -1.53 14.18
CA ASN A 150 -55.95 -2.71 14.79
C ASN A 150 -56.12 -3.96 13.93
N VAL A 151 -55.02 -4.68 13.67
CA VAL A 151 -55.07 -6.14 13.55
C VAL A 151 -53.91 -6.75 14.33
N SER A 152 -54.26 -7.21 15.52
CA SER A 152 -53.55 -8.23 16.28
C SER A 152 -53.16 -9.41 15.38
N ARG A 153 -51.86 -9.66 15.21
CA ARG A 153 -51.34 -11.01 14.94
C ARG A 153 -50.07 -11.24 15.76
N ARG A 154 -50.23 -12.00 16.84
CA ARG A 154 -49.17 -12.79 17.46
C ARG A 154 -48.45 -13.61 16.39
N ALA A 155 -47.15 -13.42 16.26
CA ALA A 155 -46.27 -14.45 15.75
C ALA A 155 -45.03 -14.52 16.65
N SER A 156 -45.05 -15.55 17.49
CA SER A 156 -43.97 -15.98 18.36
C SER A 156 -42.74 -16.34 17.53
N TRP A 157 -41.61 -15.69 17.81
CA TRP A 157 -40.29 -16.20 17.41
C TRP A 157 -39.66 -16.85 18.63
N LYS A 158 -39.58 -18.19 18.60
CA LYS A 158 -38.81 -18.97 19.57
C LYS A 158 -37.33 -18.66 19.34
N CYS A 159 -36.69 -18.00 20.30
CA CYS A 159 -35.24 -17.96 20.43
C CYS A 159 -34.70 -19.39 20.47
N GLY A 160 -33.95 -19.76 19.43
CA GLY A 160 -33.17 -20.99 19.39
C GLY A 160 -32.14 -20.99 20.51
N SER A 161 -32.05 -22.11 21.20
CA SER A 161 -31.39 -22.27 22.49
C SER A 161 -29.89 -21.97 22.45
N PHE A 162 -29.49 -20.93 23.19
CA PHE A 162 -28.10 -20.68 23.56
C PHE A 162 -27.65 -21.75 24.57
N ARG A 163 -26.83 -22.72 24.13
CA ARG A 163 -26.19 -23.67 25.04
C ARG A 163 -25.11 -22.95 25.86
N LYS A 164 -25.42 -22.82 27.13
CA LYS A 164 -24.56 -22.41 28.23
C LYS A 164 -23.38 -23.38 28.37
N VAL A 165 -22.19 -23.00 27.90
CA VAL A 165 -20.95 -23.65 28.35
C VAL A 165 -20.52 -22.97 29.65
N ARG A 166 -20.62 -23.72 30.74
CA ARG A 166 -20.15 -23.33 32.07
C ARG A 166 -18.64 -23.14 32.03
N SER A 167 -18.23 -21.99 32.56
CA SER A 167 -16.93 -21.72 33.15
C SER A 167 -16.55 -22.77 34.21
N GLN A 168 -15.24 -22.95 34.41
CA GLN A 168 -14.49 -22.99 35.69
C GLN A 168 -13.02 -23.38 35.35
N PRO A 169 -12.04 -23.06 36.22
CA PRO A 169 -10.90 -22.21 35.90
C PRO A 169 -9.57 -22.98 36.00
N PHE A 170 -8.44 -22.37 35.64
CA PHE A 170 -7.21 -22.59 36.40
C PHE A 170 -6.23 -21.43 36.21
N ASP A 171 -5.80 -20.91 37.35
CA ASP A 171 -4.82 -19.86 37.58
C ASP A 171 -3.41 -20.18 37.06
N ASN A 172 -2.61 -19.12 37.05
CA ASN A 172 -1.14 -19.11 37.21
C ASN A 172 -0.32 -19.46 35.95
N VAL A 173 0.78 -18.79 35.59
CA VAL A 173 1.60 -17.76 36.25
C VAL A 173 2.72 -17.35 35.27
N ARG A 174 3.08 -16.05 35.29
CA ARG A 174 4.41 -15.44 35.00
C ARG A 174 5.04 -15.69 33.61
N ASN A 175 5.23 -14.64 32.81
CA ASN A 175 6.36 -13.70 32.86
C ASN A 175 7.70 -14.35 32.47
N THR A 176 8.15 -14.14 31.22
CA THR A 176 9.55 -14.26 30.81
C THR A 176 9.91 -13.16 29.80
N PRO A 177 10.88 -12.29 30.11
CA PRO A 177 11.50 -11.37 29.16
C PRO A 177 12.61 -12.08 28.38
N TYR A 178 12.88 -11.62 27.17
CA TYR A 178 14.04 -12.02 26.37
C TYR A 178 15.32 -11.56 27.07
N HIS A 179 16.06 -12.52 27.62
CA HIS A 179 17.43 -12.33 28.11
C HIS A 179 18.40 -12.58 26.95
N VAL A 180 19.23 -11.58 26.69
CA VAL A 180 20.49 -11.69 25.96
C VAL A 180 21.49 -12.51 26.79
N ASP A 181 22.19 -13.45 26.15
CA ASP A 181 23.48 -13.95 26.66
C ASP A 181 24.48 -14.13 25.51
N LEU A 182 25.58 -13.39 25.68
CA LEU A 182 26.87 -13.53 25.02
C LEU A 182 27.71 -14.56 25.79
N VAL A 183 28.78 -15.04 25.13
CA VAL A 183 30.01 -15.62 25.70
C VAL A 183 30.07 -17.14 25.89
N GLY A 184 31.17 -17.71 25.38
CA GLY A 184 31.89 -18.82 26.05
C GLY A 184 31.95 -20.11 25.25
N MET A 185 32.96 -20.29 24.39
CA MET A 185 34.18 -21.08 24.68
C MET A 185 33.96 -22.58 24.99
N ARG A 186 34.39 -23.38 24.00
CA ARG A 186 35.31 -24.52 24.09
C ARG A 186 35.11 -25.59 25.19
N LEU A 187 35.02 -26.83 24.69
CA LEU A 187 35.99 -27.96 24.82
C LEU A 187 35.48 -29.27 25.46
N ILE A 188 35.92 -30.35 24.78
CA ILE A 188 36.10 -31.76 25.20
C ILE A 188 34.91 -32.71 24.98
N GLY A 189 35.16 -33.74 24.17
CA GLY A 189 34.32 -34.92 24.03
C GLY A 189 34.85 -35.83 22.92
N TRP A 190 35.59 -36.86 23.30
CA TRP A 190 36.37 -37.74 22.43
C TRP A 190 35.47 -38.75 21.73
N ASP A 191 35.74 -39.06 20.46
CA ASP A 191 35.38 -40.36 19.90
C ASP A 191 36.41 -40.86 18.89
N THR A 192 36.79 -42.11 19.11
CA THR A 192 37.81 -42.91 18.44
C THR A 192 37.34 -43.34 17.05
N ILE A 193 38.15 -43.17 16.02
CA ILE A 193 38.02 -43.91 14.75
C ILE A 193 39.34 -44.62 14.45
N VAL A 194 39.25 -45.95 14.47
CA VAL A 194 40.24 -46.92 14.00
C VAL A 194 40.10 -47.02 12.48
N ILE A 195 41.21 -46.91 11.75
CA ILE A 195 41.31 -47.33 10.33
C ILE A 195 42.42 -48.38 10.25
N ARG A 196 42.06 -49.50 9.62
CA ARG A 196 42.91 -50.66 9.28
C ARG A 196 43.83 -50.35 8.11
#